data_AF-A0A011SHJ6-F1
#
_entry.id   AF-A0A011SHJ6-F1
#
_cell.length_a   1.000
_cell.length_b   1.000
_cell.length_c   1.000
_cell.angle_alpha   90.00
_cell.angle_beta   90.00
_cell.angle_gamma   90.00
#
_symmetry.space_group_name_H-M   'P 1'
#
loop_
_entity.id
_entity.type
_entity.pdbx_description
1 polymer ?
#
loop_
_entity_poly.entity_id
_entity_poly.type
_entity_poly.pdbx_seq_one_letter_code
_entity_poly.pdbx_strand_id
1 'polypeptide(L)'
;MSALLIGVIAVTLLNLYAAVLIVLRARVYGVKLYRPMLLNIGLSFLPVLLAVVLGAGLLLLTPLIGRATEAIAGAGTFAVWAYLIVATLLWLVFFPNSVYLITELNFSHRAETTPVPLWYDIVQTLALTLSGIANAVLSLAVVQTMGLVLIDRPDGRIPAASWGFAATVILLGAIGVYLGRYLRLNSWDIRHPGSMIRKLRDHLRHRGKALEAFGFVLTHALLIAILYVPLFALGWTALRADV
;
A
#
# COMPACT_ATOMS: atom_id res chain seq x y z
N MET A 1 -12.29 22.43 0.53
CA MET A 1 -11.93 21.21 -0.21
C MET A 1 -11.72 20.13 0.84
N SER A 2 -12.41 18.98 0.79
CA SER A 2 -12.35 18.00 1.88
C SER A 2 -10.93 17.47 2.10
N ALA A 3 -10.57 17.15 3.34
CA ALA A 3 -9.24 16.66 3.69
C ALA A 3 -8.82 15.41 2.88
N LEU A 4 -9.78 14.52 2.59
CA LEU A 4 -9.58 13.35 1.74
C LEU A 4 -9.17 13.73 0.31
N LEU A 5 -9.84 14.73 -0.29
CA LEU A 5 -9.53 15.18 -1.65
C LEU A 5 -8.13 15.78 -1.73
N ILE A 6 -7.71 16.55 -0.72
CA ILE A 6 -6.34 17.06 -0.62
C ILE A 6 -5.34 15.91 -0.57
N GLY A 7 -5.58 14.89 0.25
CA GLY A 7 -4.73 13.71 0.34
C GLY A 7 -4.59 12.96 -0.99
N VAL A 8 -5.70 12.72 -1.69
CA VAL A 8 -5.71 12.06 -3.01
C VAL A 8 -4.94 12.87 -4.05
N ILE A 9 -5.14 14.19 -4.08
CA ILE A 9 -4.41 15.08 -5.00
C ILE A 9 -2.91 15.03 -4.70
N ALA A 10 -2.51 15.15 -3.43
CA ALA A 10 -1.10 15.13 -3.04
C ALA A 10 -0.41 13.82 -3.45
N VAL A 11 -1.04 12.67 -3.20
CA VAL A 11 -0.51 11.36 -3.61
C VAL A 11 -0.43 11.24 -5.13
N THR A 12 -1.46 11.68 -5.85
CA THR A 12 -1.48 11.64 -7.32
C THR A 12 -0.35 12.49 -7.91
N LEU A 13 -0.19 13.72 -7.42
CA LEU A 13 0.89 14.62 -7.84
C LEU A 13 2.27 14.04 -7.55
N LEU A 14 2.45 13.36 -6.41
CA LEU A 14 3.73 12.74 -6.05
C LEU A 14 4.08 11.56 -6.98
N ASN A 15 3.10 10.74 -7.36
CA ASN A 15 3.30 9.67 -8.34
C ASN A 15 3.61 10.24 -9.73
N LEU A 16 2.90 11.28 -10.16
CA LEU A 16 3.15 11.98 -11.42
C LEU A 16 4.56 12.59 -11.43
N TYR A 17 4.96 13.24 -10.33
CA TYR A 17 6.29 13.81 -10.18
C TYR A 17 7.37 12.73 -10.30
N ALA A 18 7.24 11.61 -9.59
CA ALA A 18 8.16 10.48 -9.69
C ALA A 18 8.26 9.93 -11.13
N ALA A 19 7.12 9.74 -11.81
CA ALA A 19 7.08 9.27 -13.19
C ALA A 19 7.71 10.26 -14.18
N VAL A 20 7.43 11.56 -14.02
CA VAL A 20 8.00 12.63 -14.84
C VAL A 20 9.51 12.67 -14.69
N LEU A 21 10.05 12.54 -13.49
CA LEU A 21 11.51 12.50 -13.29
C LEU A 21 12.15 11.31 -14.02
N ILE A 22 11.52 10.13 -14.02
CA ILE A 22 12.03 8.96 -14.75
C ILE A 22 12.08 9.22 -16.26
N VAL A 23 11.03 9.85 -16.81
CA VAL A 23 10.96 10.20 -18.24
C VAL A 23 11.95 11.30 -18.60
N LEU A 24 12.04 12.35 -17.78
CA LEU A 24 12.98 13.45 -17.96
C LEU A 24 14.42 12.97 -17.87
N ARG A 25 14.75 12.05 -16.96
CA ARG A 25 16.08 11.43 -16.89
C ARG A 25 16.49 10.85 -18.24
N ALA A 26 15.60 10.09 -18.87
CA ALA A 26 15.87 9.47 -20.16
C ALA A 26 15.97 10.49 -21.30
N ARG A 27 15.09 11.50 -21.33
CA ARG A 27 15.05 12.49 -22.41
C ARG A 27 16.16 13.53 -22.36
N VAL A 28 16.44 14.07 -21.17
CA VAL A 28 17.39 15.17 -20.98
C VAL A 28 18.84 14.68 -21.05
N TYR A 29 19.12 13.52 -20.44
CA TYR A 29 20.49 12.99 -20.36
C TYR A 29 20.77 11.88 -21.38
N GLY A 30 19.85 11.60 -22.31
CA GLY A 30 20.04 10.63 -23.39
C GLY A 30 20.19 9.17 -22.95
N VAL A 31 19.80 8.82 -21.72
CA VAL A 31 19.90 7.46 -21.19
C VAL A 31 18.65 6.63 -21.49
N LYS A 32 18.77 5.30 -21.50
CA LYS A 32 17.63 4.41 -21.75
C LYS A 32 16.55 4.59 -20.68
N LEU A 33 15.29 4.72 -21.11
CA LEU A 33 14.13 4.75 -20.23
C LEU A 33 13.90 3.36 -19.61
N TYR A 34 14.00 3.28 -18.28
CA TYR A 34 13.73 2.04 -17.56
C TYR A 34 12.22 1.85 -17.33
N ARG A 35 11.54 1.31 -18.35
CA ARG A 35 10.08 1.08 -18.36
C ARG A 35 9.55 0.27 -17.15
N PRO A 36 10.26 -0.76 -16.63
CA PRO A 36 9.78 -1.48 -15.45
C PRO A 36 9.54 -0.59 -14.22
N MET A 37 10.29 0.51 -14.07
CA MET A 37 10.09 1.41 -12.94
C MET A 37 8.80 2.23 -13.05
N LEU A 38 8.39 2.59 -14.27
CA LEU A 38 7.08 3.22 -14.50
C LEU A 38 5.94 2.24 -14.19
N LEU A 39 6.11 0.95 -14.53
CA LEU A 39 5.16 -0.09 -14.16
C LEU A 39 5.10 -0.29 -12.64
N ASN A 40 6.24 -0.24 -11.93
CA ASN A 40 6.27 -0.30 -10.48
C ASN A 40 5.54 0.88 -9.81
N ILE A 41 5.61 2.10 -10.37
CA ILE A 41 4.78 3.23 -9.91
C ILE A 41 3.29 2.91 -10.09
N GLY A 42 2.89 2.40 -11.27
CA GLY A 42 1.51 2.01 -11.52
C GLY A 42 1.02 0.91 -10.57
N LEU A 43 1.82 -0.14 -10.36
CA LEU A 43 1.54 -1.21 -9.41
C LEU A 43 1.49 -0.70 -7.97
N SER A 44 2.33 0.27 -7.61
CA SER A 44 2.32 0.90 -6.30
C SER A 44 1.05 1.71 -6.03
N PHE A 45 0.41 2.26 -7.08
CA PHE A 45 -0.84 3.02 -6.96
C PHE A 45 -2.09 2.11 -6.97
N LEU A 46 -1.97 0.87 -7.46
CA LEU A 46 -3.08 -0.09 -7.52
C LEU A 46 -3.79 -0.31 -6.17
N PRO A 47 -3.12 -0.43 -5.01
CA PRO A 47 -3.80 -0.56 -3.72
C PRO A 47 -4.67 0.65 -3.36
N VAL A 48 -4.28 1.87 -3.79
CA VAL A 48 -5.10 3.08 -3.60
C VAL A 48 -6.37 2.96 -4.43
N LEU A 49 -6.24 2.59 -5.71
CA LEU A 49 -7.38 2.39 -6.60
C LEU A 49 -8.33 1.31 -6.08
N LEU A 50 -7.79 0.17 -5.64
CA LEU A 50 -8.59 -0.92 -5.07
C LEU A 50 -9.32 -0.47 -3.81
N ALA A 51 -8.66 0.24 -2.89
CA ALA A 51 -9.30 0.76 -1.68
C ALA A 51 -10.49 1.67 -2.00
N VAL A 52 -10.32 2.59 -2.97
CA VAL A 52 -11.38 3.51 -3.38
C VAL A 52 -12.52 2.79 -4.13
N VAL A 53 -12.19 1.91 -5.09
CA VAL A 53 -13.18 1.20 -5.91
C VAL A 53 -13.99 0.21 -5.07
N LEU A 54 -13.34 -0.58 -4.22
CA LEU A 54 -14.03 -1.48 -3.30
C LEU A 54 -14.83 -0.68 -2.27
N GLY A 55 -14.36 0.49 -1.90
CA GLY A 55 -15.10 1.36 -1.00
C GLY A 55 -16.39 1.91 -1.60
N ALA A 56 -16.29 2.49 -2.79
CA ALA A 56 -17.44 2.97 -3.55
C ALA A 56 -18.38 1.80 -3.92
N GLY A 57 -17.83 0.63 -4.25
CA GLY A 57 -18.58 -0.57 -4.55
C GLY A 57 -19.50 -0.99 -3.40
N LEU A 58 -19.01 -0.96 -2.15
CA LEU A 58 -19.85 -1.23 -0.99
C LEU A 58 -21.03 -0.24 -0.90
N LEU A 59 -20.75 1.06 -1.06
CA LEU A 59 -21.78 2.11 -1.03
C LEU A 59 -22.85 1.90 -2.11
N LEU A 60 -22.44 1.52 -3.32
CA LEU A 60 -23.35 1.22 -4.43
C LEU A 60 -24.17 -0.06 -4.21
N LEU A 61 -23.63 -1.03 -3.48
CA LEU A 61 -24.32 -2.28 -3.15
C LEU A 61 -25.29 -2.14 -1.97
N THR A 62 -25.16 -1.09 -1.14
CA THR A 62 -26.01 -0.86 0.05
C THR A 62 -27.52 -0.96 -0.24
N PRO A 63 -28.08 -0.38 -1.32
CA PRO A 63 -29.52 -0.52 -1.63
C PRO A 63 -29.94 -1.95 -1.99
N LEU A 64 -29.05 -2.73 -2.63
CA LEU A 64 -29.30 -4.14 -2.93
C LEU A 64 -29.23 -5.00 -1.67
N ILE A 65 -28.27 -4.71 -0.79
CA ILE A 65 -28.12 -5.35 0.52
C ILE A 65 -29.34 -5.06 1.40
N GLY A 66 -29.88 -3.83 1.34
CA GLY A 66 -31.13 -3.46 2.03
C GLY A 66 -32.31 -4.34 1.60
N ARG A 67 -32.54 -4.49 0.29
CA ARG A 67 -33.58 -5.37 -0.26
C ARG A 67 -33.41 -6.84 0.14
N ALA A 68 -32.16 -7.34 0.18
CA ALA A 68 -31.89 -8.69 0.63
C ALA A 68 -32.18 -8.89 2.13
N THR A 69 -31.96 -7.85 2.94
CA THR A 69 -32.27 -7.85 4.38
C THR A 69 -33.77 -7.94 4.64
N GLU A 70 -34.57 -7.24 3.82
CA GLU A 70 -36.04 -7.29 3.88
C GLU A 70 -36.59 -8.67 3.47
N ALA A 71 -35.92 -9.36 2.53
CA ALA A 71 -36.35 -10.67 2.04
C ALA A 71 -35.94 -11.84 2.96
N ILE A 72 -34.74 -11.78 3.57
CA ILE A 72 -34.18 -12.86 4.37
C ILE A 72 -33.47 -12.28 5.59
N ALA A 73 -33.93 -12.66 6.79
CA ALA A 73 -33.31 -12.25 8.04
C ALA A 73 -31.81 -12.62 8.09
N GLY A 74 -30.95 -11.63 8.35
CA GLY A 74 -29.49 -11.82 8.46
C GLY A 74 -28.71 -11.88 7.14
N ALA A 75 -29.38 -11.96 5.97
CA ALA A 75 -28.70 -12.04 4.68
C ALA A 75 -27.89 -10.77 4.35
N GLY A 76 -28.40 -9.59 4.69
CA GLY A 76 -27.67 -8.34 4.47
C GLY A 76 -26.38 -8.23 5.28
N THR A 77 -26.43 -8.57 6.56
CA THR A 77 -25.24 -8.59 7.43
C THR A 77 -24.19 -9.56 6.91
N PHE A 78 -24.59 -10.78 6.53
CA PHE A 78 -23.68 -11.75 5.92
C PHE A 78 -23.06 -11.21 4.62
N ALA A 79 -23.86 -10.62 3.73
CA ALA A 79 -23.38 -10.07 2.46
C ALA A 79 -22.35 -8.94 2.67
N VAL A 80 -22.57 -8.04 3.63
CA VAL A 80 -21.61 -6.98 3.99
C VAL A 80 -20.31 -7.57 4.49
N TRP A 81 -20.35 -8.51 5.45
CA TRP A 81 -19.12 -9.12 5.97
C TRP A 81 -18.37 -9.94 4.93
N ALA A 82 -19.08 -10.70 4.09
CA ALA A 82 -18.48 -11.42 2.98
C ALA A 82 -17.79 -10.47 2.00
N TYR A 83 -18.46 -9.37 1.64
CA TYR A 83 -17.88 -8.33 0.78
C TYR A 83 -16.62 -7.73 1.41
N LEU A 84 -16.69 -7.31 2.68
CA LEU A 84 -15.57 -6.68 3.38
C LEU A 84 -14.37 -7.63 3.48
N ILE A 85 -14.59 -8.91 3.79
CA ILE A 85 -13.51 -9.90 3.86
C ILE A 85 -12.87 -10.07 2.49
N VAL A 86 -13.66 -10.30 1.45
CA VAL A 86 -13.14 -10.50 0.08
C VAL A 86 -12.41 -9.25 -0.41
N ALA A 87 -13.02 -8.07 -0.25
CA ALA A 87 -12.43 -6.80 -0.63
C ALA A 87 -11.09 -6.54 0.10
N THR A 88 -11.06 -6.74 1.41
CA THR A 88 -9.85 -6.55 2.23
C THR A 88 -8.75 -7.52 1.82
N LEU A 89 -9.08 -8.80 1.58
CA LEU A 89 -8.11 -9.80 1.13
C LEU A 89 -7.54 -9.48 -0.25
N LEU A 90 -8.40 -9.10 -1.20
CA LEU A 90 -7.97 -8.69 -2.55
C LEU A 90 -7.04 -7.48 -2.48
N TRP A 91 -7.42 -6.45 -1.72
CA TRP A 91 -6.58 -5.27 -1.50
C TRP A 91 -5.24 -5.61 -0.83
N LEU A 92 -5.26 -6.43 0.24
CA LEU A 92 -4.08 -6.79 1.02
C LEU A 92 -3.04 -7.54 0.21
N VAL A 93 -3.45 -8.37 -0.76
CA VAL A 93 -2.52 -9.07 -1.68
C VAL A 93 -1.71 -8.09 -2.53
N PHE A 94 -2.27 -6.93 -2.84
CA PHE A 94 -1.58 -5.89 -3.63
C PHE A 94 -0.91 -4.82 -2.77
N PHE A 95 -1.28 -4.66 -1.50
CA PHE A 95 -0.71 -3.67 -0.58
C PHE A 95 0.83 -3.64 -0.53
N PRO A 96 1.56 -4.78 -0.54
CA PRO A 96 3.03 -4.78 -0.57
C PRO A 96 3.63 -4.01 -1.76
N ASN A 97 2.93 -3.89 -2.90
CA ASN A 97 3.44 -3.15 -4.06
C ASN A 97 3.65 -1.67 -3.76
N SER A 98 2.87 -1.08 -2.86
CA SER A 98 3.09 0.31 -2.45
C SER A 98 4.37 0.48 -1.64
N VAL A 99 4.59 -0.42 -0.68
CA VAL A 99 5.79 -0.41 0.19
C VAL A 99 7.04 -0.85 -0.57
N TYR A 100 6.89 -1.66 -1.63
CA TYR A 100 7.99 -2.20 -2.43
C TYR A 100 8.90 -1.11 -3.02
N LEU A 101 8.34 0.05 -3.41
CA LEU A 101 9.11 1.15 -3.99
C LEU A 101 10.22 1.68 -3.08
N ILE A 102 10.11 1.51 -1.75
CA ILE A 102 11.18 1.87 -0.81
C ILE A 102 12.48 1.12 -1.12
N THR A 103 12.36 -0.10 -1.65
CA THR A 103 13.51 -0.97 -1.97
C THR A 103 14.05 -0.79 -3.38
N GLU A 104 13.35 -0.04 -4.23
CA GLU A 104 13.74 0.26 -5.61
C GLU A 104 14.75 1.41 -5.64
N LEU A 105 15.94 1.17 -5.09
CA LEU A 105 17.05 2.12 -5.15
C LEU A 105 17.69 2.09 -6.55
N ASN A 106 17.44 3.15 -7.33
CA ASN A 106 18.00 3.35 -8.67
C ASN A 106 19.54 3.51 -8.68
N PHE A 107 20.17 3.68 -7.51
CA PHE A 107 21.61 3.93 -7.39
C PHE A 107 22.52 2.73 -7.73
N SER A 108 21.97 1.52 -7.73
CA SER A 108 22.73 0.29 -7.97
C SER A 108 23.36 0.18 -9.38
N HIS A 109 22.97 1.04 -10.32
CA HIS A 109 23.43 0.99 -11.72
C HIS A 109 24.23 2.22 -12.17
N ARG A 110 24.61 3.12 -11.26
CA ARG A 110 25.40 4.31 -11.61
C ARG A 110 26.85 3.91 -11.92
N ALA A 111 27.26 4.00 -13.18
CA ALA A 111 28.66 3.95 -13.58
C ALA A 111 29.30 5.35 -13.50
N GLU A 112 30.62 5.44 -13.36
CA GLU A 112 31.36 6.72 -13.39
C GLU A 112 31.08 7.53 -14.67
N THR A 113 30.79 6.84 -15.78
CA THR A 113 30.45 7.44 -17.07
C THR A 113 28.99 7.84 -17.23
N THR A 114 28.17 7.73 -16.17
CA THR A 114 26.74 8.09 -16.24
C THR A 114 26.58 9.60 -16.44
N PRO A 115 25.94 10.07 -17.53
CA PRO A 115 25.81 11.49 -17.82
C PRO A 115 24.81 12.23 -16.90
N VAL A 116 24.09 11.51 -16.05
CA VAL A 116 23.07 12.05 -15.14
C VAL A 116 23.74 12.59 -13.86
N PRO A 117 23.51 13.87 -13.50
CA PRO A 117 24.01 14.46 -12.26
C PRO A 117 23.54 13.71 -11.02
N LEU A 118 24.40 13.62 -9.99
CA LEU A 118 24.11 12.89 -8.76
C LEU A 118 22.87 13.42 -8.03
N TRP A 119 22.74 14.74 -7.93
CA TRP A 119 21.59 15.37 -7.28
C TRP A 119 20.26 14.96 -7.93
N TYR A 120 20.25 14.71 -9.25
CA TYR A 120 19.05 14.33 -9.97
C TYR A 120 18.60 12.91 -9.57
N ASP A 121 19.53 11.95 -9.56
CA ASP A 121 19.23 10.59 -9.12
C ASP A 121 18.78 10.55 -7.64
N ILE A 122 19.30 11.45 -6.79
CA ILE A 122 18.87 11.59 -5.39
C ILE A 122 17.42 12.03 -5.33
N VAL A 123 17.07 13.13 -6.01
CA VAL A 123 15.70 13.66 -6.03
C VAL A 123 14.74 12.64 -6.63
N GLN A 124 15.11 11.98 -7.73
CA GLN A 124 14.27 10.96 -8.34
C GLN A 124 14.04 9.76 -7.43
N THR A 125 15.09 9.24 -6.78
CA THR A 125 14.97 8.10 -5.86
C THR A 125 14.13 8.47 -4.64
N LEU A 126 14.33 9.67 -4.09
CA LEU A 126 13.52 10.18 -2.99
C LEU A 126 12.04 10.32 -3.39
N ALA A 127 11.76 10.90 -4.56
CA ALA A 127 10.40 11.03 -5.08
C ALA A 127 9.72 9.66 -5.26
N LEU A 128 10.46 8.66 -5.77
CA LEU A 128 9.97 7.30 -5.93
C LEU A 128 9.60 6.67 -4.58
N THR A 129 10.52 6.71 -3.61
CA THR A 129 10.31 6.19 -2.26
C THR A 129 9.12 6.89 -1.57
N LEU A 130 9.07 8.22 -1.63
CA LEU A 130 7.98 8.99 -1.04
C LEU A 130 6.64 8.67 -1.71
N SER A 131 6.60 8.47 -3.04
CA SER A 131 5.37 8.09 -3.74
C SER A 131 4.83 6.74 -3.26
N GLY A 132 5.69 5.75 -3.06
CA GLY A 132 5.31 4.44 -2.53
C GLY A 132 4.80 4.50 -1.09
N ILE A 133 5.50 5.24 -0.23
CA ILE A 133 5.06 5.48 1.16
C ILE A 133 3.71 6.17 1.18
N ALA A 134 3.52 7.22 0.37
CA ALA A 134 2.28 7.97 0.33
C ALA A 134 1.11 7.11 -0.19
N ASN A 135 1.36 6.24 -1.19
CA ASN A 135 0.40 5.25 -1.66
C ASN A 135 0.01 4.25 -0.57
N ALA A 136 0.98 3.74 0.19
CA ALA A 136 0.74 2.82 1.30
C ALA A 136 -0.10 3.48 2.40
N VAL A 137 0.27 4.71 2.80
CA VAL A 137 -0.45 5.48 3.81
C VAL A 137 -1.88 5.77 3.37
N LEU A 138 -2.08 6.32 2.16
CA LEU A 138 -3.41 6.67 1.69
C LEU A 138 -4.31 5.44 1.51
N SER A 139 -3.79 4.36 0.92
CA SER A 139 -4.57 3.14 0.70
C SER A 139 -5.03 2.50 2.02
N LEU A 140 -4.13 2.39 3.02
CA LEU A 140 -4.48 1.86 4.33
C LEU A 140 -5.42 2.81 5.09
N ALA A 141 -5.22 4.13 4.98
CA ALA A 141 -6.09 5.13 5.60
C ALA A 141 -7.53 5.01 5.07
N VAL A 142 -7.72 4.87 3.75
CA VAL A 142 -9.06 4.68 3.15
C VAL A 142 -9.73 3.43 3.73
N VAL A 143 -9.03 2.28 3.76
CA VAL A 143 -9.58 1.03 4.29
C VAL A 143 -9.90 1.13 5.79
N GLN A 144 -9.01 1.73 6.58
CA GLN A 144 -9.24 1.91 8.02
C GLN A 144 -10.41 2.86 8.29
N THR A 145 -10.49 3.99 7.58
CA THR A 145 -11.61 4.95 7.68
C THR A 145 -12.94 4.29 7.34
N MET A 146 -12.99 3.49 6.28
CA MET A 146 -14.18 2.73 5.91
C MET A 146 -14.65 1.79 7.03
N GLY A 147 -13.72 1.02 7.61
CA GLY A 147 -14.03 0.16 8.74
C GLY A 147 -14.56 0.94 9.95
N LEU A 148 -14.00 2.12 10.22
CA LEU A 148 -14.46 3.00 11.31
C LEU A 148 -15.86 3.56 11.07
N VAL A 149 -16.16 3.98 9.83
CA VAL A 149 -17.50 4.50 9.45
C VAL A 149 -18.56 3.41 9.59
N LEU A 150 -18.25 2.16 9.24
CA LEU A 150 -19.19 1.04 9.34
C LEU A 150 -19.51 0.62 10.78
N ILE A 151 -18.58 0.83 11.71
CA ILE A 151 -18.78 0.52 13.13
C ILE A 151 -19.59 1.63 13.82
N ASP A 152 -19.66 2.82 13.20
CA ASP A 152 -20.41 4.01 13.61
C ASP A 152 -20.40 4.27 15.13
N ARG A 153 -19.24 4.69 15.65
CA ARG A 153 -19.11 5.05 17.06
C ARG A 153 -19.47 6.53 17.30
N PRO A 154 -20.36 6.81 18.28
CA PRO A 154 -20.75 8.18 18.62
C PRO A 154 -19.58 9.03 19.17
N ASP A 155 -18.65 8.42 19.90
CA ASP A 155 -17.56 9.12 20.60
C ASP A 155 -16.40 9.56 19.69
N GLY A 156 -16.37 9.08 18.44
CA GLY A 156 -15.34 9.42 17.46
C GLY A 156 -13.94 8.94 17.77
N ARG A 157 -13.79 8.08 18.78
CA ARG A 157 -12.50 7.53 19.17
C ARG A 157 -12.15 6.37 18.23
N ILE A 158 -10.90 6.33 17.81
CA ILE A 158 -10.37 5.20 17.02
C ILE A 158 -10.19 4.01 17.98
N PRO A 159 -10.91 2.88 17.80
CA PRO A 159 -10.79 1.73 18.69
C PRO A 159 -9.41 1.09 18.61
N ALA A 160 -8.95 0.47 19.72
CA ALA A 160 -7.68 -0.26 19.74
C ALA A 160 -7.60 -1.35 18.66
N ALA A 161 -8.72 -2.02 18.35
CA ALA A 161 -8.80 -3.01 17.28
C ALA A 161 -8.49 -2.43 15.89
N SER A 162 -8.83 -1.16 15.64
CA SER A 162 -8.54 -0.46 14.38
C SER A 162 -7.02 -0.23 14.22
N TRP A 163 -6.35 0.15 15.31
CA TRP A 163 -4.89 0.23 15.35
C TRP A 163 -4.22 -1.14 15.22
N GLY A 164 -4.78 -2.18 15.85
CA GLY A 164 -4.31 -3.56 15.70
C GLY A 164 -4.41 -4.06 14.26
N PHE A 165 -5.50 -3.72 13.56
CA PHE A 165 -5.66 -3.96 12.13
C PHE A 165 -4.57 -3.26 11.32
N ALA A 166 -4.38 -1.95 11.51
CA ALA A 166 -3.35 -1.19 10.80
C ALA A 166 -1.94 -1.76 11.03
N ALA A 167 -1.59 -2.08 12.27
CA ALA A 167 -0.31 -2.69 12.62
C ALA A 167 -0.11 -4.05 11.92
N THR A 168 -1.16 -4.86 11.86
CA THR A 168 -1.13 -6.15 11.15
C THR A 168 -0.91 -5.96 9.66
N VAL A 169 -1.62 -5.03 9.02
CA VAL A 169 -1.46 -4.76 7.59
C VAL A 169 -0.06 -4.22 7.28
N ILE A 170 0.48 -3.33 8.10
CA ILE A 170 1.83 -2.79 7.94
C ILE A 170 2.87 -3.92 8.03
N LEU A 171 2.72 -4.82 9.02
CA LEU A 171 3.61 -5.97 9.19
C LEU A 171 3.52 -6.93 7.98
N LEU A 172 2.31 -7.27 7.55
CA LEU A 172 2.08 -8.13 6.38
C LEU A 172 2.59 -7.49 5.08
N GLY A 173 2.47 -6.16 4.95
CA GLY A 173 3.05 -5.40 3.86
C GLY A 173 4.57 -5.54 3.80
N ALA A 174 5.25 -5.32 4.92
CA ALA A 174 6.70 -5.46 5.02
C ALA A 174 7.17 -6.90 4.75
N ILE A 175 6.43 -7.91 5.25
CA ILE A 175 6.67 -9.32 4.94
C ILE A 175 6.51 -9.57 3.43
N GLY A 176 5.44 -9.07 2.82
CA GLY A 176 5.19 -9.20 1.38
C GLY A 176 6.33 -8.62 0.54
N VAL A 177 6.87 -7.46 0.92
CA VAL A 177 8.04 -6.87 0.26
C VAL A 177 9.27 -7.76 0.41
N TYR A 178 9.54 -8.30 1.61
CA TYR A 178 10.67 -9.21 1.82
C TYR A 178 10.56 -10.45 0.92
N LEU A 179 9.38 -11.06 0.87
CA LEU A 179 9.10 -12.22 0.02
C LEU A 179 9.29 -11.91 -1.47
N GLY A 180 8.82 -10.75 -1.94
CA GLY A 180 9.00 -10.30 -3.31
C GLY A 180 10.46 -10.00 -3.66
N ARG A 181 11.21 -9.38 -2.75
CA ARG A 181 12.58 -8.95 -3.02
C ARG A 181 13.60 -10.08 -2.93
N TYR A 182 13.51 -10.90 -1.90
CA TYR A 182 14.52 -11.94 -1.63
C TYR A 182 14.13 -13.30 -2.19
N LEU A 183 12.84 -13.66 -2.13
CA LEU A 183 12.37 -14.95 -2.63
C LEU A 183 11.79 -14.84 -4.05
N ARG A 184 11.68 -13.62 -4.62
CA ARG A 184 11.09 -13.36 -5.94
C ARG A 184 9.70 -13.98 -6.10
N LEU A 185 8.92 -13.94 -5.02
CA LEU A 185 7.52 -14.37 -5.02
C LEU A 185 6.64 -13.23 -5.52
N ASN A 186 5.73 -13.53 -6.43
CA ASN A 186 4.72 -12.61 -6.93
C ASN A 186 3.36 -12.90 -6.28
N SER A 187 2.42 -11.96 -6.36
CA SER A 187 1.05 -12.13 -5.87
C SER A 187 0.33 -13.36 -6.45
N TRP A 188 0.78 -13.86 -7.61
CA TRP A 188 0.24 -15.06 -8.26
C TRP A 188 0.70 -16.39 -7.65
N ASP A 189 1.79 -16.41 -6.89
CA ASP A 189 2.32 -17.63 -6.26
C ASP A 189 1.43 -18.15 -5.13
N ILE A 190 0.43 -17.36 -4.70
CA ILE A 190 -0.59 -17.77 -3.74
C ILE A 190 -1.41 -18.99 -4.23
N ARG A 191 -1.44 -19.24 -5.54
CA ARG A 191 -2.05 -20.43 -6.15
C ARG A 191 -1.28 -21.73 -5.85
N HIS A 192 -0.04 -21.64 -5.38
CA HIS A 192 0.83 -22.78 -5.10
C HIS A 192 1.43 -22.71 -3.67
N PRO A 193 0.59 -22.74 -2.63
CA PRO A 193 1.00 -22.43 -1.25
C PRO A 193 2.07 -23.40 -0.72
N GLY A 194 1.99 -24.68 -1.06
CA GLY A 194 2.98 -25.67 -0.63
C GLY A 194 4.40 -25.42 -1.18
N SER A 195 4.50 -24.93 -2.42
CA SER A 195 5.79 -24.55 -3.02
C SER A 195 6.36 -23.29 -2.35
N MET A 196 5.48 -22.30 -2.11
CA MET A 196 5.83 -21.06 -1.44
C MET A 196 6.38 -21.30 -0.02
N ILE A 197 5.71 -22.14 0.77
CA ILE A 197 6.12 -22.46 2.15
C ILE A 197 7.46 -23.20 2.15
N ARG A 198 7.68 -24.16 1.25
CA ARG A 198 8.97 -24.87 1.15
C ARG A 198 10.10 -23.90 0.82
N LYS A 199 9.92 -23.04 -0.18
CA LYS A 199 10.90 -22.02 -0.57
C LYS A 199 11.23 -21.07 0.60
N LEU A 200 10.20 -20.63 1.34
CA LEU A 200 10.39 -19.79 2.52
C LEU A 200 11.16 -20.49 3.63
N ARG A 201 10.77 -21.72 3.96
CA ARG A 201 11.44 -22.53 4.98
C ARG A 201 12.90 -22.77 4.62
N ASP A 202 13.17 -23.16 3.38
CA ASP A 202 14.52 -23.48 2.93
C ASP A 202 15.38 -22.21 2.92
N HIS A 203 14.84 -21.06 2.52
CA HIS A 203 15.51 -19.76 2.63
C HIS A 203 15.86 -19.40 4.08
N LEU A 204 14.90 -19.48 5.01
CA LEU A 204 15.12 -19.10 6.42
C LEU A 204 16.05 -20.05 7.17
N ARG A 205 16.22 -21.29 6.71
CA ARG A 205 17.19 -22.26 7.27
C ARG A 205 18.64 -21.90 6.97
N HIS A 206 18.91 -21.06 5.97
CA HIS A 206 20.27 -20.60 5.71
C HIS A 206 20.73 -19.67 6.85
N ARG A 207 21.96 -19.87 7.31
CA ARG A 207 22.54 -19.11 8.43
C ARG A 207 22.45 -17.60 8.16
N GLY A 208 21.85 -16.86 9.10
CA GLY A 208 21.70 -15.40 9.03
C GLY A 208 20.46 -14.90 8.28
N LYS A 209 19.80 -15.71 7.43
CA LYS A 209 18.64 -15.26 6.64
C LYS A 209 17.40 -14.96 7.47
N ALA A 210 17.18 -15.70 8.55
CA ALA A 210 16.09 -15.39 9.49
C ALA A 210 16.28 -14.02 10.18
N LEU A 211 17.52 -13.69 10.57
CA LEU A 211 17.84 -12.40 11.19
C LEU A 211 17.73 -11.26 10.17
N GLU A 212 18.20 -11.47 8.93
CA GLU A 212 18.04 -10.52 7.83
C GLU A 212 16.56 -10.26 7.53
N ALA A 213 15.72 -11.31 7.48
CA ALA A 213 14.28 -11.19 7.30
C ALA A 213 13.63 -10.38 8.42
N PHE A 214 13.96 -10.70 9.68
CA PHE A 214 13.46 -9.98 10.83
C PHE A 214 13.86 -8.49 10.81
N GLY A 215 15.15 -8.20 10.59
CA GLY A 215 15.65 -6.82 10.52
C GLY A 215 15.01 -6.03 9.39
N PHE A 216 14.83 -6.64 8.21
CA PHE A 216 14.16 -6.02 7.08
C PHE A 216 12.69 -5.69 7.41
N VAL A 217 11.94 -6.68 7.91
CA VAL A 217 10.51 -6.51 8.23
C VAL A 217 10.33 -5.46 9.32
N LEU A 218 11.13 -5.53 10.39
CA LEU A 218 11.05 -4.59 11.51
C LEU A 218 11.32 -3.15 11.07
N THR A 219 12.40 -2.91 10.31
CA THR A 219 12.77 -1.56 9.88
C THR A 219 11.73 -0.94 8.94
N HIS A 220 11.20 -1.70 7.98
CA HIS A 220 10.18 -1.21 7.05
C HIS A 220 8.82 -1.02 7.75
N ALA A 221 8.43 -1.96 8.62
CA ALA A 221 7.18 -1.83 9.37
C ALA A 221 7.21 -0.62 10.31
N LEU A 222 8.33 -0.38 11.01
CA LEU A 222 8.50 0.78 11.88
C LEU A 222 8.47 2.09 11.08
N LEU A 223 9.16 2.16 9.94
CA LEU A 223 9.13 3.34 9.07
C LEU A 223 7.71 3.70 8.65
N ILE A 224 6.94 2.72 8.16
CA ILE A 224 5.56 2.94 7.76
C ILE A 224 4.69 3.29 8.97
N ALA A 225 4.84 2.63 10.12
CA ALA A 225 4.05 2.91 11.31
C ALA A 225 4.28 4.33 11.86
N ILE A 226 5.53 4.79 11.93
CA ILE A 226 5.90 6.14 12.39
C ILE A 226 5.25 7.21 11.52
N LEU A 227 5.12 6.98 10.22
CA LEU A 227 4.46 7.91 9.31
C LEU A 227 2.94 7.75 9.35
N TYR A 228 2.44 6.52 9.35
CA TYR A 228 1.02 6.21 9.24
C TYR A 228 0.21 6.70 10.43
N VAL A 229 0.64 6.38 11.66
CA VAL A 229 -0.12 6.69 12.88
C VAL A 229 -0.47 8.17 13.01
N PRO A 230 0.49 9.12 12.97
CA PRO A 230 0.16 10.54 13.08
C PRO A 230 -0.63 11.06 11.89
N LEU A 231 -0.31 10.64 10.66
CA LEU A 231 -1.03 11.11 9.46
C LEU A 231 -2.50 10.65 9.47
N PHE A 232 -2.74 9.40 9.87
CA PHE A 232 -4.10 8.88 10.00
C PHE A 232 -4.87 9.57 11.12
N ALA A 233 -4.25 9.76 12.29
CA ALA A 233 -4.90 10.45 13.41
C ALA A 233 -5.31 11.89 13.04
N LEU A 234 -4.41 12.65 12.40
CA LEU A 234 -4.69 13.99 11.91
C LEU A 234 -5.79 13.98 10.84
N GLY A 235 -5.69 13.07 9.86
CA GLY A 235 -6.70 12.92 8.81
C GLY A 235 -8.09 12.59 9.37
N TRP A 236 -8.17 11.70 10.35
CA TRP A 236 -9.42 11.33 11.02
C TRP A 236 -10.04 12.53 11.76
N THR A 237 -9.24 13.32 12.47
CA THR A 237 -9.74 14.53 13.14
C THR A 237 -10.27 15.57 12.15
N ALA A 238 -9.59 15.75 11.01
CA ALA A 238 -10.04 16.68 9.98
C ALA A 238 -11.35 16.22 9.31
N LEU A 239 -11.45 14.91 8.99
CA LEU A 239 -12.67 14.32 8.42
C LEU A 239 -13.90 14.50 9.31
N ARG A 240 -13.73 14.43 10.64
CA ARG A 240 -14.83 14.65 11.59
C ARG A 240 -15.11 16.12 11.90
N ALA A 241 -14.20 17.03 11.60
CA ALA A 241 -14.45 18.46 11.72
C ALA A 241 -15.33 19.00 10.57
N ASP A 242 -15.33 18.30 9.42
CA ASP A 242 -16.12 18.63 8.23
C ASP A 242 -17.56 18.05 8.26
N VAL A 243 -17.94 17.31 9.32
CA VAL A 243 -19.26 16.66 9.51
C VAL A 243 -19.98 17.26 10.71
#